data_AF-A0A2V7FQG9-F1
#
_entry.id   AF-A0A2V7FQG9-F1
#
_cell.length_a   1.000
_cell.length_b   1.000
_cell.length_c   1.000
_cell.angle_alpha   90.00
_cell.angle_beta   90.00
_cell.angle_gamma   90.00
#
_symmetry.space_group_name_H-M   'P 1'
#
loop_
_entity.id
_entity.type
_entity.pdbx_description
1 polymer ?
#
loop_
_entity_poly.entity_id
_entity_poly.type
_entity_poly.pdbx_seq_one_letter_code
_entity_poly.pdbx_strand_id
1 'polypeptide(L)'
;MCRSLLASTHFPKSRSICIPKAGRARPKRRRHGFGREGAPAGVALTFECELGYTFDPAVWGRGYATEAARCVRDYARDVLGWSYAISAILPQNASSRRVAERSGARAEGRMPGVASS
;
A
#
# COMPACT_ATOMS: atom_id res chain seq x y z
N MET A 1 -1.25 -20.45 -24.98
CA MET A 1 -0.57 -21.29 -23.98
C MET A 1 0.91 -20.96 -24.02
N CYS A 2 1.49 -20.46 -22.93
CA CYS A 2 2.93 -20.49 -22.73
C CYS A 2 3.17 -20.91 -21.28
N ARG A 3 3.36 -22.22 -21.10
CA ARG A 3 3.74 -22.88 -19.87
C ARG A 3 5.27 -22.88 -19.87
N SER A 4 5.88 -22.10 -18.98
CA SER A 4 7.30 -22.28 -18.66
C SER A 4 7.52 -22.06 -17.16
N LEU A 5 7.79 -23.19 -16.52
CA LEU A 5 8.70 -23.37 -15.39
C LEU A 5 8.28 -22.76 -14.04
N LEU A 6 7.72 -23.66 -13.23
CA LEU A 6 7.62 -23.57 -11.77
C LEU A 6 9.00 -23.32 -11.16
N ALA A 7 9.34 -22.07 -10.87
CA ALA A 7 10.16 -21.73 -9.73
C ALA A 7 9.19 -21.42 -8.58
N SER A 8 8.96 -22.42 -7.73
CA SER A 8 8.35 -22.23 -6.40
C SER A 8 9.31 -21.41 -5.55
N THR A 9 9.35 -20.10 -5.74
CA THR A 9 9.82 -19.16 -4.72
C THR A 9 8.61 -18.40 -4.24
N HIS A 10 8.09 -18.90 -3.12
CA HIS A 10 6.98 -18.30 -2.39
C HIS A 10 7.32 -16.83 -2.12
N PHE A 11 6.76 -15.89 -2.89
CA PHE A 11 6.79 -14.47 -2.53
C PHE A 11 5.98 -14.36 -1.23
N PRO A 12 6.61 -14.09 -0.07
CA PRO A 12 5.86 -13.98 1.17
C PRO A 12 4.96 -12.75 1.07
N LYS A 13 3.71 -12.99 0.67
CA LYS A 13 2.47 -12.25 0.90
C LYS A 13 2.71 -10.76 1.22
N SER A 14 2.55 -9.90 0.22
CA SER A 14 2.58 -8.43 0.37
C SER A 14 1.77 -7.99 1.59
N ARG A 15 2.36 -7.14 2.43
CA ARG A 15 1.81 -6.74 3.73
C ARG A 15 1.05 -5.42 3.58
N SER A 16 -0.22 -5.37 3.98
CA SER A 16 -0.93 -4.10 4.13
C SER A 16 -0.88 -3.67 5.58
N ILE A 17 -0.25 -2.54 5.84
CA ILE A 17 -0.08 -2.03 7.21
C ILE A 17 -1.08 -0.90 7.44
N CYS A 18 -1.86 -1.04 8.51
CA CYS A 18 -2.85 -0.04 8.87
C CYS A 18 -2.21 1.09 9.70
N ILE A 19 -2.48 2.36 9.35
CA ILE A 19 -2.02 3.53 10.14
C ILE A 19 -3.17 4.12 10.98
N PRO A 20 -3.11 4.14 12.32
CA PRO A 20 -4.09 4.86 13.13
C PRO A 20 -3.98 6.37 12.97
N LYS A 21 -5.11 7.08 12.94
CA LYS A 21 -5.13 8.54 13.08
C LYS A 21 -4.97 8.94 14.54
N ALA A 22 -4.08 9.89 14.82
CA ALA A 22 -4.21 10.79 15.98
C ALA A 22 -5.08 12.00 15.57
N GLY A 23 -6.06 12.36 16.41
CA GLY A 23 -6.69 13.69 16.56
C GLY A 23 -7.09 14.56 15.34
N ARG A 24 -8.41 14.79 15.23
CA ARG A 24 -9.15 15.86 14.51
C ARG A 24 -9.13 15.93 12.97
N ALA A 25 -10.31 16.28 12.44
CA ALA A 25 -10.60 16.46 11.03
C ALA A 25 -9.85 17.69 10.46
N ARG A 26 -8.99 17.47 9.45
CA ARG A 26 -8.38 18.55 8.67
C ARG A 26 -9.36 19.04 7.59
N PRO A 27 -9.38 20.35 7.27
CA PRO A 27 -10.20 20.88 6.19
C PRO A 27 -9.71 20.36 4.82
N LYS A 28 -10.64 20.25 3.86
CA LYS A 28 -10.39 19.77 2.50
C LYS A 28 -9.35 20.62 1.77
N ARG A 29 -8.07 20.22 1.78
CA ARG A 29 -7.06 20.68 0.81
C ARG A 29 -6.22 19.50 0.29
N ARG A 30 -6.07 19.52 -1.05
CA ARG A 30 -5.27 18.73 -2.00
C ARG A 30 -4.54 17.50 -1.47
N ARG A 31 -4.83 16.35 -2.10
CA ARG A 31 -4.15 15.04 -2.00
C ARG A 31 -2.63 15.25 -2.00
N HIS A 32 -2.01 15.35 -0.84
CA HIS A 32 -0.58 15.11 -0.72
C HIS A 32 -0.42 13.64 -0.38
N GLY A 33 0.42 12.94 -1.15
CA GLY A 33 0.91 11.63 -0.77
C GLY A 33 1.58 11.68 0.61
N PHE A 34 1.96 10.53 1.14
CA PHE A 34 2.81 10.46 2.33
C PHE A 34 4.17 11.08 2.01
N GLY A 35 4.28 12.39 2.18
CA GLY A 35 5.45 13.20 1.86
C GLY A 35 6.40 13.34 3.06
N ARG A 36 7.70 13.32 2.75
CA ARG A 36 8.89 13.33 3.63
C ARG A 36 9.11 14.58 4.49
N GLU A 37 8.12 15.46 4.70
CA GLU A 37 8.35 16.72 5.40
C GLU A 37 8.48 16.52 6.92
N GLY A 38 9.71 16.25 7.36
CA GLY A 38 10.17 16.35 8.75
C GLY A 38 9.75 15.18 9.64
N ALA A 39 10.46 14.05 9.56
CA ALA A 39 10.40 13.07 10.64
C ALA A 39 10.97 13.70 11.93
N PRO A 40 10.31 13.54 13.09
CA PRO A 40 10.83 14.08 14.35
C PRO A 40 12.22 13.54 14.66
N ALA A 41 13.06 14.37 15.28
CA ALA A 41 14.36 13.92 15.77
C ALA A 41 14.18 12.72 16.73
N GLY A 42 15.00 11.68 16.56
CA GLY A 42 14.95 10.47 17.38
C GLY A 42 13.98 9.38 16.90
N VAL A 43 13.29 9.56 15.77
CA VAL A 43 12.48 8.50 15.15
C VAL A 43 13.33 7.66 14.20
N ALA A 44 13.33 6.34 14.39
CA ALA A 44 13.95 5.41 13.45
C ALA A 44 13.17 5.41 12.12
N LEU A 45 13.86 5.78 11.04
CA LEU A 45 13.29 5.74 9.70
C LEU A 45 13.49 4.34 9.10
N THR A 46 12.39 3.76 8.62
CA THR A 46 12.44 2.56 7.78
C THR A 46 12.11 2.94 6.33
N PHE A 47 12.85 2.36 5.40
CA PHE A 47 12.58 2.50 3.97
C PHE A 47 11.96 1.20 3.48
N GLU A 48 10.69 1.26 3.13
CA GLU A 48 9.91 0.13 2.66
C GLU A 48 9.50 0.35 1.20
N CYS A 49 9.48 -0.71 0.41
CA CYS A 49 8.92 -0.66 -0.94
C CYS A 49 7.39 -0.53 -0.85
N GLU A 50 6.84 0.63 -1.21
CA GLU A 50 5.40 0.89 -1.09
C GLU A 50 4.68 0.78 -2.44
N LEU A 51 3.56 0.04 -2.44
CA LEU A 51 2.58 0.04 -3.52
C LEU A 51 1.40 0.93 -3.12
N GLY A 52 1.34 2.12 -3.74
CA GLY A 52 0.24 3.07 -3.62
C GLY A 52 -0.55 3.21 -4.92
N TYR A 53 -1.83 3.56 -4.82
CA TYR A 53 -2.69 3.81 -5.97
C TYR A 53 -3.67 4.95 -5.71
N THR A 54 -3.91 5.75 -6.74
CA THR A 54 -4.87 6.85 -6.73
C THR A 54 -5.56 6.92 -8.07
N PHE A 55 -6.89 6.95 -8.05
CA PHE A 55 -7.73 6.98 -9.25
C PHE A 55 -8.68 8.16 -9.21
N ASP A 56 -9.08 8.62 -10.39
CA ASP A 56 -10.16 9.60 -10.52
C ASP A 56 -11.48 9.00 -9.98
N PRO A 57 -12.25 9.73 -9.16
CA PRO A 57 -13.55 9.26 -8.68
C PRO A 57 -14.53 8.84 -9.79
N ALA A 58 -14.46 9.45 -10.97
CA ALA A 58 -15.33 9.14 -12.11
C ALA A 58 -15.18 7.70 -12.64
N VAL A 59 -14.06 7.04 -12.34
CA VAL A 59 -13.78 5.67 -12.79
C VAL A 59 -13.81 4.64 -11.66
N TRP A 60 -14.27 5.02 -10.47
CA TRP A 60 -14.40 4.08 -9.34
C TRP A 60 -15.47 3.02 -9.61
N GLY A 61 -15.37 1.89 -8.90
CA GLY A 61 -16.32 0.77 -9.03
C GLY A 61 -16.11 -0.13 -10.24
N ARG A 62 -15.20 0.23 -11.16
CA ARG A 62 -14.95 -0.52 -12.42
C ARG A 62 -13.84 -1.57 -12.34
N GLY A 63 -13.19 -1.72 -11.19
CA GLY A 63 -12.13 -2.72 -10.98
C GLY A 63 -10.71 -2.28 -11.37
N TYR A 64 -10.52 -1.14 -12.03
CA TYR A 64 -9.21 -0.66 -12.50
C TYR A 64 -8.13 -0.60 -11.41
N ALA A 65 -8.49 -0.18 -10.19
CA ALA A 65 -7.53 -0.11 -9.10
C ALA A 65 -6.98 -1.49 -8.70
N THR A 66 -7.84 -2.51 -8.71
CA THR A 66 -7.43 -3.89 -8.41
C THR A 66 -6.61 -4.49 -9.55
N GLU A 67 -7.01 -4.24 -10.80
CA GLU A 67 -6.25 -4.69 -11.97
C GLU A 67 -4.84 -4.09 -11.99
N ALA A 68 -4.74 -2.77 -11.89
CA ALA A 68 -3.45 -2.08 -11.88
C ALA A 68 -2.58 -2.53 -10.70
N ALA A 69 -3.14 -2.63 -9.49
CA ALA A 69 -2.39 -3.08 -8.32
C ALA A 69 -1.88 -4.53 -8.46
N ARG A 70 -2.64 -5.43 -9.09
CA ARG A 70 -2.18 -6.79 -9.40
C ARG A 70 -1.02 -6.77 -10.39
N CYS A 71 -1.15 -6.03 -11.50
CA CYS A 71 -0.10 -5.93 -12.51
C CYS A 71 1.21 -5.37 -11.93
N VAL A 72 1.13 -4.30 -11.13
CA VAL A 72 2.32 -3.70 -10.50
C VAL A 72 2.95 -4.65 -9.48
N ARG A 73 2.15 -5.36 -8.67
CA ARG A 73 2.65 -6.38 -7.74
C ARG A 73 3.37 -7.50 -8.48
N ASP A 74 2.77 -8.00 -9.57
CA ASP A 74 3.37 -9.08 -10.36
C ASP A 74 4.66 -8.61 -11.03
N TYR A 75 4.71 -7.38 -11.55
CA TYR A 75 5.95 -6.77 -12.05
C TYR A 75 7.03 -6.65 -10.96
N ALA A 76 6.67 -6.18 -9.75
CA ALA A 76 7.60 -6.07 -8.64
C ALA A 76 8.20 -7.42 -8.24
N ARG A 77 7.41 -8.50 -8.31
CA ARG A 77 7.88 -9.86 -8.07
C ARG A 77 8.71 -10.40 -9.23
N ASP A 78 8.11 -10.45 -10.41
CA ASP A 78 8.61 -11.26 -11.52
C ASP A 78 9.74 -10.56 -12.27
N VAL A 79 9.77 -9.22 -12.25
CA VAL A 79 10.75 -8.42 -12.99
C VAL A 79 11.73 -7.73 -12.05
N LEU A 80 11.24 -7.04 -11.01
CA LEU A 80 12.13 -6.34 -10.07
C LEU A 80 12.77 -7.26 -9.03
N GLY A 81 12.28 -8.49 -8.89
CA GLY A 81 12.81 -9.46 -7.93
C GLY A 81 12.66 -9.03 -6.47
N TRP A 82 11.70 -8.14 -6.17
CA TRP A 82 11.45 -7.74 -4.78
C TRP A 82 11.02 -8.95 -3.96
N SER A 83 11.28 -8.94 -2.66
CA SER A 83 10.81 -10.01 -1.77
C SER A 83 9.43 -9.69 -1.17
N TYR A 84 9.10 -8.40 -1.04
CA TYR A 84 7.81 -7.92 -0.58
C TYR A 84 7.59 -6.45 -0.98
N ALA A 85 6.34 -6.01 -0.83
CA ALA A 85 5.97 -4.60 -0.84
C ALA A 85 4.89 -4.37 0.23
N ILE A 86 4.80 -3.14 0.72
CA ILE A 86 3.79 -2.72 1.68
C ILE A 86 2.74 -1.80 1.03
N SER A 87 1.56 -1.72 1.64
CA SER A 87 0.64 -0.60 1.41
C SER A 87 0.24 -0.01 2.74
N ALA A 88 0.54 1.27 2.96
CA ALA A 88 0.14 1.97 4.16
C ALA A 88 -1.27 2.54 3.99
N ILE A 89 -2.26 1.91 4.65
CA ILE A 89 -3.67 2.22 4.43
C ILE A 89 -4.32 2.68 5.73
N LEU A 90 -5.01 3.81 5.68
CA LEU A 90 -5.81 4.28 6.82
C LEU A 90 -6.95 3.27 7.10
N PRO A 91 -7.21 2.87 8.37
CA PRO A 91 -8.24 1.90 8.75
C PRO A 91 -9.64 2.21 8.18
N GLN A 92 -10.00 3.49 8.11
CA GLN A 92 -11.27 3.98 7.58
C GLN A 92 -11.36 3.92 6.04
N ASN A 93 -10.25 3.70 5.33
CA ASN A 93 -10.24 3.64 3.88
C ASN A 93 -10.59 2.21 3.39
N ALA A 94 -11.87 1.86 3.52
CA ALA A 94 -12.38 0.53 3.16
C ALA A 94 -12.28 0.22 1.65
N SER A 95 -12.22 1.23 0.77
CA SER A 95 -12.01 0.99 -0.66
C SER A 95 -10.58 0.55 -0.95
N SER A 96 -9.57 1.26 -0.43
CA SER A 96 -8.16 0.85 -0.59
C SER A 96 -7.89 -0.49 0.07
N ARG A 97 -8.41 -0.75 1.28
CA ARG A 97 -8.23 -2.07 1.93
C ARG A 97 -8.71 -3.22 1.03
N ARG A 98 -9.91 -3.08 0.44
CA ARG A 98 -10.45 -4.07 -0.50
C ARG A 98 -9.59 -4.21 -1.77
N VAL A 99 -9.02 -3.13 -2.28
CA VAL A 99 -8.10 -3.19 -3.42
C VAL A 99 -6.85 -3.98 -3.05
N ALA A 100 -6.23 -3.70 -1.90
CA ALA A 100 -5.03 -4.41 -1.45
C ALA A 100 -5.30 -5.91 -1.25
N GLU A 101 -6.38 -6.26 -0.54
CA GLU A 101 -6.79 -7.65 -0.30
C GLU A 101 -7.07 -8.40 -1.61
N ARG A 102 -7.86 -7.80 -2.52
CA ARG A 102 -8.14 -8.39 -3.84
C ARG A 102 -6.89 -8.47 -4.72
N SER A 103 -5.88 -7.66 -4.43
CA SER A 103 -4.56 -7.70 -5.06
C SER A 103 -3.60 -8.58 -4.25
N GLY A 104 -4.09 -9.55 -3.48
CA GLY A 104 -3.26 -10.58 -2.85
C GLY A 104 -2.48 -10.12 -1.62
N ALA A 105 -2.70 -8.90 -1.13
CA ALA A 105 -2.10 -8.46 0.12
C ALA A 105 -2.85 -9.02 1.33
N ARG A 106 -2.10 -9.26 2.41
CA ARG A 106 -2.67 -9.61 3.71
C ARG A 106 -2.53 -8.41 4.64
N ALA A 107 -3.60 -8.10 5.38
CA ALA A 107 -3.50 -7.14 6.47
C ALA A 107 -2.53 -7.66 7.53
N GLU A 108 -1.43 -6.93 7.75
CA GLU A 108 -0.40 -7.30 8.71
C GLU A 108 0.12 -6.06 9.43
N GLY A 109 0.19 -6.14 10.75
CA GLY A 109 0.76 -5.10 11.59
C GLY A 109 -0.07 -3.81 11.68
N ARG A 110 0.43 -2.90 12.50
CA ARG A 110 -0.05 -1.54 12.64
C ARG A 110 1.17 -0.66 12.80
N MET A 111 1.35 0.33 11.93
CA MET A 111 2.37 1.33 12.17
C MET A 111 1.90 2.23 13.31
N PRO A 112 2.70 2.46 14.36
CA PRO A 112 2.34 3.44 15.38
C PRO A 112 2.21 4.81 14.71
N GLY A 113 1.07 5.46 14.91
CA GLY A 113 0.89 6.84 14.47
C GLY A 113 1.76 7.74 15.32
N VAL A 114 2.47 8.69 14.71
CA VAL A 114 3.12 9.76 15.46
C VAL A 114 2.00 10.65 16.02
N ALA A 115 1.86 10.71 17.35
CA ALA A 115 0.96 11.64 17.98
C ALA A 115 1.45 13.06 17.65
N SER A 116 0.59 13.87 17.04
CA SER A 116 0.87 15.31 16.91
C SER A 116 0.70 15.93 18.29
N SER A 117 1.80 16.40 18.87
CA SER A 117 1.84 17.22 20.08
C SER A 117 1.07 18.53 19.92
#